data_AF-A0A7S4V0L4-F1
#
_entry.id   AF-A0A7S4V0L4-F1
#
_cell.length_a   1.000
_cell.length_b   1.000
_cell.length_c   1.000
_cell.angle_alpha   90.00
_cell.angle_beta   90.00
_cell.angle_gamma   90.00
#
_symmetry.space_group_name_H-M   'P 1'
#
loop_
_entity.id
_entity.type
_entity.pdbx_description
1 polymer ?
#
loop_
_entity_poly.entity_id
_entity_poly.type
_entity_poly.pdbx_seq_one_letter_code
_entity_poly.pdbx_strand_id
1 'polypeptide(L)'
;LIVFPTLPMNVLLVFGADHSLGRLDYASLSQQTLMEMTIENITNRQKICKSKRHSTDISEWTGVTMNKNEEVERIEWSSDVIDVPLVGTISLEWVPSTVMKLEVAAFTDLQGTIDLSKLPQSLNDLSLVSCGFSGGI
;
A
#
# COMPACT_ATOMS: atom_id res chain seq x y z
N LEU A 1 9.81 -8.56 26.34
CA LEU A 1 10.95 -7.76 25.85
C LEU A 1 10.92 -7.85 24.32
N ILE A 2 10.18 -6.95 23.66
CA ILE A 2 10.10 -6.94 22.20
C ILE A 2 10.99 -5.78 21.74
N VAL A 3 12.06 -6.14 21.05
CA VAL A 3 13.01 -5.20 20.44
C VAL A 3 12.44 -4.86 19.06
N PHE A 4 12.07 -3.60 18.85
CA PHE A 4 11.68 -3.10 17.54
C PHE A 4 12.92 -2.60 16.78
N PRO A 5 13.05 -2.88 15.47
CA PRO A 5 14.12 -2.31 14.66
C PRO A 5 13.93 -0.80 14.52
N THR A 6 15.03 -0.07 14.70
CA THR A 6 15.09 1.40 14.64
C THR A 6 14.74 1.92 13.24
N LEU A 7 13.61 2.61 13.11
CA LEU A 7 13.27 3.41 11.92
C LEU A 7 14.00 4.76 11.93
N PRO A 8 14.31 5.33 10.75
CA PRO A 8 15.02 6.61 10.63
C PRO A 8 14.18 7.76 11.22
N MET A 9 14.86 8.63 11.97
CA MET A 9 14.31 9.78 12.67
C MET A 9 13.58 10.74 11.72
N ASN A 10 12.24 10.74 11.75
CA ASN A 10 11.39 11.94 11.84
C ASN A 10 9.87 11.68 11.72
N VAL A 11 9.40 10.45 11.87
CA VAL A 11 7.95 10.17 11.93
C VAL A 11 7.64 9.53 13.28
N LEU A 12 7.13 10.35 14.21
CA LEU A 12 6.63 9.87 15.50
C LEU A 12 5.17 9.41 15.31
N LEU A 13 4.96 8.19 14.79
CA LEU A 13 3.64 7.57 14.80
C LEU A 13 3.48 6.77 16.10
N VAL A 14 2.74 7.36 17.04
CA VAL A 14 2.29 6.67 18.24
C VAL A 14 1.13 5.75 17.83
N PHE A 15 1.41 4.47 17.60
CA PHE A 15 0.36 3.44 17.57
C PHE A 15 -0.06 3.12 19.01
N GLY A 16 -0.82 4.02 19.60
CA GLY A 16 -1.63 3.74 20.78
C GLY A 16 -3.02 3.37 20.31
N ALA A 17 -3.48 2.18 20.68
CA ALA A 17 -4.89 1.81 20.56
C ALA A 17 -5.71 2.71 21.50
N ASP A 18 -6.04 3.92 21.04
CA ASP A 18 -6.90 4.86 21.74
C ASP A 18 -8.07 5.24 20.82
N HIS A 19 -9.28 5.05 21.32
CA HIS A 19 -10.56 5.32 20.65
C HIS A 19 -10.81 6.82 20.37
N SER A 20 -9.79 7.68 20.45
CA SER A 20 -9.87 9.13 20.30
C SER A 20 -8.89 9.72 19.27
N LEU A 21 -8.39 8.93 18.32
CA LEU A 21 -7.82 9.46 17.07
C LEU A 21 -8.94 10.11 16.26
N GLY A 22 -9.30 11.34 16.64
CA GLY A 22 -10.24 12.16 15.90
C GLY A 22 -9.77 12.29 14.47
N ARG A 23 -10.44 11.53 13.57
CA ARG A 23 -10.26 11.50 12.12
C ARG A 23 -8.85 11.93 11.69
N LEU A 24 -7.93 10.97 11.63
CA LEU A 24 -6.78 11.11 10.75
C LEU A 24 -7.34 11.55 9.39
N ASP A 25 -7.10 12.81 9.01
CA ASP A 25 -7.55 13.30 7.73
C ASP A 25 -6.64 12.66 6.69
N TYR A 26 -7.10 11.55 6.13
CA TYR A 26 -6.37 10.77 5.13
C TYR A 26 -5.85 11.65 3.98
N ALA A 27 -6.56 12.76 3.67
CA ALA A 27 -6.16 13.73 2.67
C ALA A 27 -4.93 14.58 3.06
N SER A 28 -4.59 14.64 4.35
CA SER A 28 -3.42 15.37 4.86
C SER A 28 -2.13 14.56 4.82
N LEU A 29 -2.19 13.25 4.51
CA LEU A 29 -1.00 12.41 4.39
C LEU A 29 -0.36 12.55 3.01
N SER A 30 0.97 12.48 2.97
CA SER A 30 1.69 12.44 1.70
C SER A 30 1.43 11.13 0.95
N GLN A 31 1.51 11.16 -0.38
CA GLN A 31 1.44 9.95 -1.21
C GLN A 31 2.48 8.91 -0.79
N GLN A 32 3.69 9.35 -0.40
CA GLN A 32 4.74 8.49 0.12
C GLN A 32 4.24 7.72 1.35
N THR A 33 3.68 8.42 2.34
CA THR A 33 3.16 7.80 3.56
C THR A 33 1.99 6.85 3.27
N LEU A 34 1.05 7.26 2.41
CA LEU A 34 -0.09 6.44 2.02
C LEU A 34 0.36 5.12 1.37
N MET A 35 1.33 5.18 0.46
CA MET A 35 1.90 4.01 -0.19
C MET A 35 2.69 3.12 0.79
N GLU A 36 3.46 3.71 1.71
CA GLU A 36 4.17 2.97 2.76
C GLU A 36 3.22 2.21 3.69
N MET A 37 2.10 2.84 4.07
CA MET A 37 1.02 2.21 4.84
C MET A 37 0.31 1.10 4.04
N THR A 38 0.08 1.32 2.73
CA THR A 38 -0.57 0.33 1.84
C THR A 38 0.17 -1.00 1.81
N ILE A 39 1.52 -0.96 1.79
CA ILE A 39 2.37 -2.16 1.74
C ILE A 39 2.89 -2.59 3.12
N GLU A 40 2.42 -1.97 4.21
CA GLU A 40 3.01 -2.12 5.54
C GLU A 40 2.89 -3.53 6.11
N ASN A 41 1.94 -4.33 5.65
CA ASN A 41 1.77 -5.71 6.09
C ASN A 41 2.18 -6.73 5.03
N ILE A 42 2.78 -6.27 3.92
CA ILE A 42 3.39 -7.14 2.93
C ILE A 42 4.75 -7.61 3.47
N THR A 43 4.91 -8.92 3.60
CA THR A 43 6.08 -9.57 4.19
C THR A 43 7.31 -9.36 3.32
N ASN A 44 7.15 -9.47 2.00
CA ASN A 44 8.22 -9.32 1.03
C ASN A 44 8.18 -7.97 0.29
N ARG A 45 7.73 -6.90 0.97
CA ARG A 45 7.55 -5.56 0.38
C ARG A 45 8.80 -4.95 -0.26
N GLN A 46 9.99 -5.42 0.12
CA GLN A 46 11.25 -5.03 -0.53
C GLN A 46 11.29 -5.32 -2.03
N LYS A 47 10.40 -6.18 -2.54
CA LYS A 47 10.21 -6.43 -3.96
C LYS A 47 9.51 -5.27 -4.69
N ILE A 48 8.71 -4.51 -3.96
CA ILE A 48 8.03 -3.31 -4.43
C ILE A 48 8.94 -2.10 -4.26
N CYS A 49 9.35 -1.79 -3.02
CA CYS A 49 10.11 -0.57 -2.72
C CYS A 49 11.62 -0.69 -2.98
N LYS A 50 12.10 -1.84 -3.51
CA LYS A 50 13.51 -2.13 -3.86
C LYS A 50 14.54 -1.92 -2.75
N SER A 51 14.10 -1.66 -1.52
CA SER A 51 14.96 -1.27 -0.41
C SER A 51 14.94 -2.28 0.74
N LYS A 52 16.14 -2.49 1.30
CA LYS A 52 16.33 -3.19 2.59
C LYS A 52 16.62 -2.23 3.74
N ARG A 53 16.93 -0.94 3.50
CA ARG A 53 17.50 -0.02 4.50
C ARG A 53 17.13 1.47 4.39
N HIS A 54 16.58 1.98 3.29
CA HIS A 54 16.17 3.39 3.14
C HIS A 54 14.78 3.52 2.51
N SER A 55 13.94 4.46 2.97
CA SER A 55 12.71 4.79 2.25
C SER A 55 13.12 5.26 0.84
N THR A 56 12.71 4.50 -0.17
CA THR A 56 12.96 4.82 -1.57
C THR A 56 11.75 5.63 -2.03
N ASP A 57 11.99 6.67 -2.82
CA ASP A 57 10.93 7.49 -3.39
C ASP A 57 9.91 6.58 -4.11
N ILE A 58 8.61 6.78 -3.85
CA ILE A 58 7.54 5.98 -4.44
C ILE A 58 7.56 5.96 -5.97
N SER A 59 8.10 7.00 -6.61
CA SER A 59 8.27 7.05 -8.06
C SER A 59 9.24 5.98 -8.60
N GLU A 60 10.11 5.43 -7.75
CA GLU A 60 11.06 4.37 -8.12
C GLU A 60 10.53 2.95 -7.82
N TRP A 61 9.38 2.84 -7.14
CA TRP A 61 8.82 1.56 -6.73
C TRP A 61 8.39 0.73 -7.94
N THR A 62 8.62 -0.57 -7.87
CA THR A 62 8.21 -1.51 -8.92
C THR A 62 6.68 -1.48 -9.08
N GLY A 63 6.21 -1.30 -10.31
CA GLY A 63 4.77 -1.30 -10.62
C GLY A 63 4.03 -0.04 -10.18
N VAL A 64 4.73 1.05 -9.84
CA VAL A 64 4.10 2.35 -9.53
C VAL A 64 4.30 3.31 -10.70
N THR A 65 3.22 3.95 -11.15
CA THR A 65 3.26 5.01 -12.17
C THR A 65 2.72 6.32 -11.61
N MET A 66 3.47 7.40 -11.80
CA MET A 66 3.09 8.76 -11.39
C MET A 66 2.39 9.51 -12.54
N ASN A 67 1.41 10.35 -12.22
CA ASN A 67 0.80 11.27 -13.16
C ASN A 67 1.69 12.52 -13.40
N LYS A 68 1.17 13.47 -14.19
CA LYS A 68 1.83 14.75 -14.51
C LYS A 68 2.02 15.68 -13.30
N ASN A 69 1.31 15.44 -12.20
CA ASN A 69 1.39 16.20 -10.95
C ASN A 69 2.27 15.52 -9.90
N GLU A 70 3.03 14.47 -10.27
CA GLU A 70 3.88 13.70 -9.36
C GLU A 70 3.06 12.96 -8.27
N GLU A 71 1.84 12.54 -8.61
CA GLU A 71 0.93 11.77 -7.76
C GLU A 71 0.77 10.34 -8.29
N VAL A 72 0.54 9.35 -7.43
CA VAL A 72 0.36 7.97 -7.86
C VAL A 72 -0.92 7.84 -8.67
N GLU A 73 -0.79 7.40 -9.92
CA GLU A 73 -1.91 7.17 -10.84
C GLU A 73 -2.24 5.68 -10.96
N ARG A 74 -1.21 4.82 -10.96
CA ARG A 74 -1.37 3.39 -11.23
C ARG A 74 -0.49 2.55 -10.32
N ILE A 75 -1.06 1.43 -9.88
CA ILE A 75 -0.41 0.38 -9.11
C ILE A 75 -0.63 -0.93 -9.86
N GLU A 76 0.45 -1.56 -10.31
CA GLU A 76 0.43 -2.78 -11.14
C GLU A 76 1.41 -3.81 -10.56
N TRP A 77 0.92 -4.60 -9.62
CA TRP A 77 1.66 -5.66 -8.93
C TRP A 77 1.19 -7.03 -9.41
N SER A 78 1.48 -7.33 -10.68
CA SER A 78 1.22 -8.63 -11.30
C SER A 78 2.48 -9.49 -11.35
N SER A 79 2.34 -10.78 -11.67
CA SER A 79 3.48 -11.68 -11.91
C SER A 79 4.38 -11.26 -13.07
N ASP A 80 3.88 -10.43 -13.98
CA ASP A 80 4.69 -9.90 -15.10
C ASP A 80 5.58 -8.74 -14.66
N VAL A 81 5.23 -8.08 -13.56
CA VAL A 81 5.91 -6.90 -13.02
C VAL A 81 6.80 -7.26 -11.83
N ILE A 82 6.34 -8.17 -10.96
CA ILE A 82 7.07 -8.63 -9.77
C ILE A 82 7.48 -10.09 -9.97
N ASP A 83 8.79 -10.33 -9.86
CA ASP A 83 9.45 -11.62 -10.13
C ASP A 83 9.10 -12.74 -9.14
N VAL A 84 8.41 -12.42 -8.05
CA VAL A 84 8.00 -13.36 -7.01
C VAL A 84 6.58 -13.05 -6.53
N PRO A 85 5.87 -14.05 -6.01
CA PRO A 85 4.57 -13.80 -5.40
C PRO A 85 4.69 -12.93 -4.14
N LEU A 86 3.81 -11.93 -4.01
CA LEU A 86 3.67 -11.14 -2.80
C LEU A 86 2.95 -11.94 -1.69
N VAL A 87 3.41 -11.82 -0.45
CA VAL A 87 2.87 -12.55 0.71
C VAL A 87 2.57 -11.56 1.84
N GLY A 88 1.47 -11.74 2.55
CA GLY A 88 1.10 -10.94 3.72
C GLY A 88 -0.26 -10.28 3.56
N THR A 89 -0.36 -9.00 3.93
CA THR A 89 -1.61 -8.24 3.82
C THR A 89 -1.39 -6.90 3.16
N ILE A 90 -2.28 -6.54 2.22
CA ILE A 90 -2.36 -5.22 1.63
C ILE A 90 -3.49 -4.44 2.28
N SER A 91 -3.20 -3.21 2.70
CA SER A 91 -4.14 -2.34 3.41
C SER A 91 -4.75 -1.35 2.41
N LEU A 92 -5.80 -1.78 1.71
CA LEU A 92 -6.42 -1.04 0.60
C LEU A 92 -7.00 0.33 1.01
N GLU A 93 -7.31 0.50 2.29
CA GLU A 93 -7.83 1.75 2.85
C GLU A 93 -6.81 2.91 2.84
N TRP A 94 -5.54 2.61 2.60
CA TRP A 94 -4.45 3.60 2.50
C TRP A 94 -4.04 3.90 1.06
N VAL A 95 -4.69 3.29 0.06
CA VAL A 95 -4.39 3.55 -1.35
C VAL A 95 -4.66 5.04 -1.66
N PRO A 96 -3.72 5.78 -2.28
CA PRO A 96 -3.92 7.18 -2.57
C PRO A 96 -5.19 7.43 -3.39
N SER A 97 -5.90 8.51 -3.08
CA SER A 97 -7.16 8.85 -3.73
C SER A 97 -7.03 9.21 -5.21
N THR A 98 -5.80 9.38 -5.72
CA THR A 98 -5.49 9.66 -7.13
C THR A 98 -5.34 8.40 -7.97
N VAL A 99 -5.26 7.22 -7.34
CA VAL A 99 -5.06 5.95 -8.05
C VAL A 99 -6.27 5.62 -8.90
N MET A 100 -6.05 5.50 -10.21
CA MET A 100 -7.07 5.16 -11.19
C MET A 100 -7.07 3.68 -11.51
N LYS A 101 -5.89 3.05 -11.55
CA LYS A 101 -5.73 1.62 -11.80
C LYS A 101 -5.05 0.94 -10.62
N LEU A 102 -5.69 -0.09 -10.08
CA LEU A 102 -5.12 -0.98 -9.07
C LEU A 102 -5.21 -2.42 -9.57
N GLU A 103 -4.06 -2.98 -9.91
CA GLU A 103 -3.90 -4.35 -10.34
C GLU A 103 -2.98 -5.09 -9.37
N VAL A 104 -3.50 -6.15 -8.76
CA VAL A 104 -2.76 -7.07 -7.91
C VAL A 104 -3.07 -8.47 -8.40
N ALA A 105 -2.10 -9.12 -9.03
CA ALA A 105 -2.34 -10.37 -9.74
C ALA A 105 -1.24 -11.42 -9.54
N ALA A 106 -1.71 -12.67 -9.48
CA ALA A 106 -0.97 -13.92 -9.62
C ALA A 106 -0.11 -14.37 -8.42
N PHE A 107 -0.52 -15.53 -7.88
CA PHE A 107 0.14 -16.35 -6.84
C PHE A 107 0.37 -15.68 -5.49
N THR A 108 -0.25 -14.53 -5.25
CA THR A 108 -0.08 -13.81 -4.01
C THR A 108 -0.85 -14.50 -2.87
N ASP A 109 -0.16 -14.88 -1.80
CA ASP A 109 -0.81 -15.14 -0.50
C ASP A 109 -1.03 -13.78 0.19
N LEU A 110 -1.57 -12.84 -0.58
CA LEU A 110 -2.03 -11.55 -0.08
C LEU A 110 -3.44 -11.75 0.42
N GLN A 111 -3.57 -11.59 1.73
CA GLN A 111 -4.82 -11.55 2.45
C GLN A 111 -5.17 -10.09 2.71
N GLY A 112 -6.40 -9.85 3.15
CA GLY A 112 -6.86 -8.51 3.45
C GLY A 112 -8.37 -8.46 3.45
N THR A 113 -8.89 -7.37 4.01
CA THR A 113 -10.31 -7.06 3.93
C THR A 113 -10.52 -6.05 2.83
N ILE A 114 -11.33 -6.39 1.83
CA ILE A 114 -11.75 -5.41 0.82
C ILE A 114 -13.01 -4.73 1.35
N ASP A 115 -12.89 -3.47 1.76
CA ASP A 115 -14.04 -2.57 1.91
C ASP A 115 -14.11 -1.70 0.65
N LEU A 116 -15.04 -2.03 -0.25
CA LEU A 116 -15.23 -1.32 -1.51
C LEU A 116 -15.61 0.15 -1.29
N SER A 117 -16.18 0.51 -0.13
CA SER A 117 -16.52 1.89 0.21
C SER A 117 -15.29 2.76 0.50
N LYS A 118 -14.13 2.15 0.71
CA LYS A 118 -12.85 2.82 1.01
C LYS A 118 -11.94 2.96 -0.20
N LEU A 119 -12.33 2.41 -1.35
CA LEU A 119 -11.55 2.55 -2.57
C LEU A 119 -11.56 4.00 -3.09
N PRO A 120 -10.49 4.43 -3.77
CA PRO A 120 -10.44 5.74 -4.40
C PRO A 120 -11.62 5.97 -5.34
N GLN A 121 -12.25 7.15 -5.28
CA GLN A 121 -13.34 7.50 -6.21
C GLN A 121 -12.87 7.59 -7.67
N SER A 122 -11.58 7.85 -7.89
CA SER A 122 -10.95 7.90 -9.21
C SER A 122 -10.69 6.52 -9.80
N LEU A 123 -10.84 5.44 -9.00
CA LEU A 123 -10.54 4.09 -9.42
C LEU A 123 -11.52 3.66 -10.52
N ASN A 124 -10.99 3.42 -11.72
CA ASN A 124 -11.76 2.99 -12.88
C ASN A 124 -11.45 1.54 -13.29
N ASP A 125 -10.30 1.02 -12.86
CA ASP A 125 -9.84 -0.33 -13.15
C ASP A 125 -9.30 -0.98 -11.87
N LEU A 126 -9.99 -2.04 -11.43
CA LEU A 126 -9.64 -2.84 -10.26
C LEU A 126 -9.55 -4.30 -10.68
N SER A 127 -8.35 -4.86 -10.57
CA SER A 127 -8.07 -6.26 -10.86
C SER A 127 -7.38 -6.91 -9.66
N LEU A 128 -8.10 -7.80 -8.98
CA LEU A 128 -7.61 -8.56 -7.82
C LEU A 128 -7.72 -10.05 -8.12
N VAL A 129 -6.77 -10.58 -8.88
CA VAL A 129 -6.84 -11.96 -9.40
C VAL A 129 -6.04 -12.91 -8.52
N SER A 130 -6.67 -14.00 -8.10
CA SER A 130 -6.05 -15.07 -7.30
C SER A 130 -5.44 -14.62 -5.97
N CYS A 131 -5.98 -13.55 -5.36
CA CYS A 131 -5.63 -13.12 -4.02
C CYS A 131 -6.57 -13.76 -2.98
N GLY A 132 -6.09 -13.99 -1.76
CA GLY A 132 -6.86 -14.53 -0.63
C GLY A 132 -7.75 -13.50 0.06
N PHE A 133 -8.26 -12.50 -0.66
CA PHE A 133 -9.08 -11.46 -0.06
C PHE A 133 -10.42 -12.02 0.43
N SER A 134 -10.80 -11.60 1.63
CA SER A 134 -12.13 -11.86 2.19
C SER A 134 -12.79 -10.52 2.47
N GLY A 135 -14.08 -10.35 2.20
CA GLY A 135 -14.73 -9.06 2.37
C GLY A 135 -16.25 -9.16 2.24
N GLY A 136 -16.95 -8.34 3.01
CA GLY A 136 -18.38 -8.14 2.90
C GLY A 136 -18.69 -6.89 2.08
N ILE A 137 -19.69 -6.99 1.21
CA ILE A 137 -20.30 -5.88 0.46
C ILE A 137 -21.16 -4.99 1.35
#